data_AF-K9PA00-F1
#
_entry.id   AF-K9PA00-F1
#
_cell.length_a   1.000
_cell.length_b   1.000
_cell.length_c   1.000
_cell.angle_alpha   90.00
_cell.angle_beta   90.00
_cell.angle_gamma   90.00
#
_symmetry.space_group_name_H-M   'P 1'
#
loop_
_entity.id
_entity.type
_entity.pdbx_description
1 polymer ?
#
loop_
_entity_poly.entity_id
_entity_poly.type
_entity_poly.pdbx_seq_one_letter_code
_entity_poly.pdbx_strand_id
1 'polypeptide(L)'
;MHTLGVLEARKRFPELLDRARKGEETLIARHGHPVAALVPLWRRHRSQRQALLALKGSGRDCWPDHRPPPAGSSGPIEPLGGAAALALGSAVAIDATALIPWLRGEASSRRHESLIATIAAGHWRGVLSMATLRTLVEGPLLRGDEALTARYEAVFSDPAAWTLVSLTPQVALAAARLQRPGTGPALGPDGALELASALHGGATAMISWDPRLLASLPAPSRPPLP
;
A
#
# COMPACT_ATOMS: atom_id res chain seq x y z
N MET A 1 -13.01 -22.92 -18.07
CA MET A 1 -12.92 -21.63 -18.79
C MET A 1 -13.86 -21.69 -19.99
N HIS A 2 -14.90 -20.86 -20.03
CA HIS A 2 -15.92 -20.87 -21.09
C HIS A 2 -15.78 -19.62 -21.96
N THR A 3 -15.86 -19.72 -23.29
CA THR A 3 -15.70 -18.58 -24.19
C THR A 3 -17.05 -18.15 -24.77
N LEU A 4 -17.38 -16.87 -24.64
CA LEU A 4 -18.60 -16.25 -25.17
C LEU A 4 -18.28 -15.13 -26.15
N GLY A 5 -19.12 -14.94 -27.17
CA GLY A 5 -19.05 -13.77 -28.02
C GLY A 5 -19.44 -12.48 -27.28
N VAL A 6 -18.90 -11.32 -27.66
CA VAL A 6 -19.22 -10.01 -27.05
C VAL A 6 -20.73 -9.74 -26.97
N LEU A 7 -21.49 -10.05 -28.01
CA LEU A 7 -22.95 -9.82 -28.04
C LEU A 7 -23.67 -10.68 -27.00
N GLU A 8 -23.26 -11.93 -26.85
CA GLU A 8 -23.85 -12.86 -25.89
C GLU A 8 -23.48 -12.49 -24.45
N ALA A 9 -22.22 -12.11 -24.24
CA ALA A 9 -21.74 -11.59 -22.97
C ALA A 9 -22.50 -10.32 -22.54
N ARG A 10 -22.85 -9.42 -23.46
CA ARG A 10 -23.63 -8.21 -23.17
C ARG A 10 -25.06 -8.56 -22.73
N LYS A 11 -25.72 -9.50 -23.41
CA LYS A 11 -27.10 -9.93 -23.08
C LYS A 11 -27.19 -10.61 -21.72
N ARG A 12 -26.19 -11.41 -21.37
CA ARG A 12 -26.16 -12.26 -20.17
C ARG A 12 -25.27 -11.70 -19.07
N PHE A 13 -24.89 -10.43 -19.14
CA PHE A 13 -23.90 -9.84 -18.23
C PHE A 13 -24.23 -10.04 -16.74
N PRO A 14 -25.48 -9.83 -16.25
CA PRO A 14 -25.81 -10.08 -14.85
C PRO A 14 -25.58 -11.54 -14.42
N GLU A 15 -25.97 -12.51 -15.25
CA GLU A 15 -25.76 -13.93 -14.98
C GLU A 15 -24.26 -14.27 -14.95
N LEU A 16 -23.45 -13.66 -15.82
CA LEU A 16 -22.00 -13.86 -15.83
C LEU A 16 -21.33 -13.30 -14.56
N LEU A 17 -21.86 -12.24 -13.96
CA LEU A 17 -21.40 -11.74 -12.66
C LEU A 17 -21.69 -12.75 -11.54
N ASP A 18 -22.89 -13.35 -11.53
CA ASP A 18 -23.23 -14.38 -10.55
C ASP A 18 -22.34 -15.62 -10.68
N ARG A 19 -22.05 -16.03 -11.93
CA ARG A 19 -21.14 -17.15 -12.21
C ARG A 19 -19.71 -16.85 -11.78
N ALA A 20 -19.22 -15.64 -12.08
CA ALA A 20 -17.91 -15.19 -11.60
C ALA A 20 -17.84 -15.17 -10.06
N ARG A 21 -18.91 -14.71 -9.40
CA ARG A 21 -19.01 -14.76 -7.93
C ARG A 21 -18.97 -16.20 -7.39
N LYS A 22 -19.57 -17.16 -8.10
CA LYS A 22 -19.52 -18.60 -7.78
C LYS A 22 -18.18 -19.29 -8.10
N GLY A 23 -17.22 -18.57 -8.69
CA GLY A 23 -15.89 -19.10 -8.98
C GLY A 23 -15.64 -19.49 -10.44
N GLU A 24 -16.60 -19.29 -11.34
CA GLU A 24 -16.47 -19.63 -12.75
C GLU A 24 -15.74 -18.55 -13.55
N GLU A 25 -15.00 -18.97 -14.58
CA GLU A 25 -14.26 -18.07 -15.47
C GLU A 25 -14.84 -18.08 -16.88
N THR A 26 -15.07 -16.87 -17.40
CA THR A 26 -15.62 -16.68 -18.75
C THR A 26 -14.73 -15.76 -19.58
N LEU A 27 -14.24 -16.23 -20.72
CA LEU A 27 -13.60 -15.41 -21.74
C LEU A 27 -14.66 -14.76 -22.63
N ILE A 28 -14.44 -13.50 -22.98
CA ILE A 28 -15.27 -12.74 -23.92
C ILE A 28 -14.44 -12.51 -25.19
N ALA A 29 -14.94 -12.99 -26.32
CA ALA A 29 -14.27 -12.91 -27.61
C ALA A 29 -15.05 -12.02 -28.60
N ARG A 30 -14.33 -11.23 -29.38
CA ARG A 30 -14.85 -10.43 -30.50
C ARG A 30 -14.34 -11.05 -31.79
N HIS A 31 -15.24 -11.44 -32.70
CA HIS A 31 -14.88 -12.12 -33.96
C HIS A 31 -13.96 -13.34 -33.75
N GLY A 32 -14.19 -14.12 -32.70
CA GLY A 32 -13.37 -15.30 -32.36
C GLY A 32 -12.07 -14.99 -31.60
N HIS A 33 -11.67 -13.72 -31.49
CA HIS A 33 -10.47 -13.32 -30.73
C HIS A 33 -10.82 -12.95 -29.28
N PRO A 34 -10.19 -13.56 -28.26
CA PRO A 34 -10.38 -13.17 -26.88
C PRO A 34 -9.98 -11.70 -26.67
N VAL A 35 -10.87 -10.91 -26.07
CA VAL A 35 -10.64 -9.47 -25.81
C VAL A 35 -10.85 -9.08 -24.35
N ALA A 36 -11.58 -9.88 -23.57
CA ALA A 36 -11.78 -9.66 -22.15
C ALA A 36 -12.03 -10.97 -21.41
N ALA A 37 -11.96 -10.96 -20.08
CA ALA A 37 -12.31 -12.07 -19.22
C ALA A 37 -13.11 -11.59 -18.01
N LEU A 38 -14.13 -12.35 -17.62
CA LEU A 38 -14.80 -12.26 -16.33
C LEU A 38 -14.25 -13.38 -15.45
N VAL A 39 -13.58 -12.97 -14.37
CA VAL A 39 -12.96 -13.88 -13.40
C VAL A 39 -13.46 -13.55 -12.00
N PRO A 40 -13.46 -14.52 -11.08
CA PRO A 40 -13.77 -14.25 -9.68
C PRO A 40 -12.77 -13.26 -9.07
N LEU A 41 -13.26 -12.33 -8.24
CA LEU A 41 -12.39 -11.33 -7.60
C LEU A 41 -11.28 -11.96 -6.75
N TRP A 42 -11.53 -13.09 -6.09
CA TRP A 42 -10.52 -13.80 -5.31
C TRP A 42 -9.33 -14.31 -6.15
N ARG A 43 -9.51 -14.58 -7.45
CA ARG A 43 -8.39 -14.93 -8.34
C ARG A 43 -7.49 -13.72 -8.61
N ARG A 44 -8.11 -12.55 -8.82
CA ARG A 44 -7.38 -11.28 -8.93
C ARG A 44 -6.60 -10.99 -7.65
N HIS A 45 -7.21 -11.19 -6.48
CA HIS A 45 -6.49 -11.03 -5.20
C HIS A 45 -5.31 -12.00 -5.04
N ARG A 46 -5.43 -13.25 -5.53
CA ARG A 46 -4.32 -14.22 -5.50
C ARG A 46 -3.14 -13.81 -6.38
N SER A 47 -3.39 -13.37 -7.62
CA SER A 47 -2.31 -12.92 -8.50
C SER A 47 -1.64 -11.64 -7.96
N GLN A 48 -2.42 -10.71 -7.42
CA GLN A 48 -1.91 -9.50 -6.76
C GLN A 48 -1.06 -9.83 -5.53
N ARG A 49 -1.51 -10.76 -4.68
CA ARG A 49 -0.74 -11.26 -3.54
C ARG A 49 0.63 -11.78 -3.97
N GLN A 50 0.67 -12.57 -5.04
CA GLN A 50 1.92 -13.10 -5.58
C GLN A 50 2.80 -11.99 -6.15
N ALA A 51 2.21 -11.04 -6.88
CA ALA A 51 2.93 -9.90 -7.44
C ALA A 51 3.57 -9.03 -6.35
N LEU A 52 2.85 -8.71 -5.28
CA LEU A 52 3.39 -7.98 -4.14
C LEU A 52 4.53 -8.76 -3.50
N LEU A 53 4.31 -10.01 -3.09
CA LEU A 53 5.36 -10.80 -2.43
C LEU A 53 6.60 -11.03 -3.31
N ALA A 54 6.44 -11.07 -4.62
CA ALA A 54 7.54 -11.19 -5.58
C ALA A 54 8.44 -9.94 -5.68
N LEU A 55 8.00 -8.79 -5.16
CA LEU A 55 8.84 -7.59 -5.13
C LEU A 55 9.97 -7.66 -4.09
N LYS A 56 9.89 -8.58 -3.12
CA LYS A 56 10.92 -8.72 -2.08
C LYS A 56 12.30 -8.96 -2.72
N GLY A 57 13.28 -8.13 -2.36
CA GLY A 57 14.64 -8.25 -2.88
C GLY A 57 14.85 -7.77 -4.32
N SER A 58 13.78 -7.37 -5.03
CA SER A 58 13.89 -6.90 -6.41
C SER A 58 14.62 -5.56 -6.56
N GLY A 59 14.72 -4.78 -5.49
CA GLY A 59 15.36 -3.46 -5.45
C GLY A 59 16.71 -3.41 -4.76
N ARG A 60 17.43 -4.54 -4.62
CA ARG A 60 18.68 -4.69 -3.83
C ARG A 60 19.67 -3.52 -3.97
N ASP A 61 19.90 -3.09 -5.21
CA ASP A 61 20.91 -2.09 -5.58
C ASP A 61 20.28 -0.82 -6.21
N CYS A 62 18.99 -0.59 -5.97
CA CYS A 62 18.25 0.51 -6.58
C CYS A 62 18.46 1.86 -5.90
N TRP A 63 18.71 1.90 -4.58
CA TRP A 63 18.93 3.15 -3.86
C TRP A 63 20.37 3.22 -3.34
N PRO A 64 21.06 4.37 -3.51
CA PRO A 64 22.37 4.59 -2.89
C PRO A 64 22.22 4.62 -1.36
N ASP A 65 23.10 3.91 -0.64
CA ASP A 65 23.20 3.82 0.82
C ASP A 65 21.96 4.30 1.59
N HIS A 66 20.83 3.60 1.42
CA HIS A 66 19.68 3.77 2.29
C HIS A 66 20.12 3.34 3.68
N ARG A 67 20.41 4.32 4.54
CA ARG A 67 20.89 4.05 5.90
C ARG A 67 19.75 3.38 6.65
N PRO A 68 19.91 2.11 7.06
CA PRO A 68 18.92 1.51 7.92
C PRO A 68 18.85 2.33 9.23
N PRO A 69 17.66 2.43 9.83
CA PRO A 69 17.49 3.08 11.12
C PRO A 69 18.39 2.42 12.19
N PRO A 70 18.84 3.19 13.21
CA PRO A 70 19.71 2.67 14.25
C PRO A 70 19.03 1.52 15.02
N ALA A 71 19.82 0.52 15.42
CA ALA A 71 19.35 -0.62 16.18
C ALA A 71 18.73 -0.16 17.52
N GLY A 72 17.47 -0.55 17.77
CA GLY A 72 16.78 -0.28 19.03
C GLY A 72 15.62 0.71 18.98
N SER A 73 15.17 1.16 17.80
CA SER A 73 13.90 1.90 17.72
C SER A 73 12.73 1.00 18.14
N SER A 74 11.73 1.60 18.81
CA SER A 74 10.41 1.00 19.10
C SER A 74 9.87 0.30 17.85
N GLY A 75 9.08 -0.76 18.05
CA GLY A 75 8.62 -1.64 16.97
C GLY A 75 8.06 -0.86 15.76
N PRO A 76 8.13 -1.43 14.54
CA PRO A 76 7.85 -0.69 13.32
C PRO A 76 6.36 -0.33 13.15
N ILE A 77 5.49 -0.57 14.13
CA ILE A 77 4.05 -0.27 14.03
C ILE A 77 3.68 0.57 15.25
N GLU A 78 3.27 1.80 15.01
CA GLU A 78 2.73 2.67 16.06
C GLU A 78 1.25 2.95 15.77
N PRO A 79 0.35 2.73 16.74
CA PRO A 79 -1.07 3.00 16.54
C PRO A 79 -1.31 4.51 16.42
N LEU A 80 -2.06 4.92 15.39
CA LEU A 80 -2.50 6.32 15.20
C LEU A 80 -3.66 6.69 16.15
N GLY A 81 -4.25 5.71 16.85
CA GLY A 81 -5.42 5.90 17.70
C GLY A 81 -5.45 5.08 19.00
N GLY A 82 -4.32 4.49 19.43
CA GLY A 82 -4.20 3.86 20.75
C GLY A 82 -4.76 2.45 20.98
N ALA A 83 -5.32 1.79 19.97
CA ALA A 83 -5.67 0.38 20.11
C ALA A 83 -4.44 -0.51 19.86
N ALA A 84 -4.08 -1.34 20.83
CA ALA A 84 -2.90 -2.22 20.79
C ALA A 84 -3.01 -3.38 19.77
N ALA A 85 -4.19 -3.64 19.21
CA ALA A 85 -4.42 -4.73 18.26
C ALA A 85 -5.09 -4.21 16.99
N LEU A 86 -4.41 -4.36 15.85
CA LEU A 86 -4.97 -4.09 14.53
C LEU A 86 -6.03 -5.13 14.18
N ALA A 87 -7.29 -4.69 14.11
CA ALA A 87 -8.41 -5.54 13.71
C ALA A 87 -8.30 -5.97 12.22
N LEU A 88 -8.98 -7.06 11.86
CA LEU A 88 -9.16 -7.43 10.47
C LEU A 88 -9.84 -6.27 9.70
N GLY A 89 -9.32 -5.96 8.51
CA GLY A 89 -9.76 -4.85 7.68
C GLY A 89 -9.16 -3.49 8.04
N SER A 90 -8.29 -3.41 9.06
CA SER A 90 -7.62 -2.16 9.44
C SER A 90 -6.85 -1.54 8.27
N ALA A 91 -6.91 -0.22 8.16
CA ALA A 91 -6.08 0.56 7.28
C ALA A 91 -4.75 0.85 7.99
N VAL A 92 -3.62 0.50 7.37
CA VAL A 92 -2.29 0.66 7.95
C VAL A 92 -1.43 1.48 7.01
N ALA A 93 -1.01 2.66 7.44
CA ALA A 93 -0.09 3.50 6.68
C ALA A 93 1.30 2.89 6.71
N ILE A 94 2.00 2.91 5.58
CA ILE A 94 3.38 2.41 5.47
C ILE A 94 4.16 3.40 4.62
N ASP A 95 5.32 3.83 5.12
CA ASP A 95 6.19 4.74 4.38
C ASP A 95 7.32 4.01 3.62
N ALA A 96 8.07 4.79 2.85
CA ALA A 96 9.23 4.30 2.11
C ALA A 96 10.34 3.74 3.01
N THR A 97 10.51 4.25 4.23
CA THR A 97 11.56 3.79 5.16
C THR A 97 11.32 2.35 5.64
N ALA A 98 10.06 1.92 5.68
CA ALA A 98 9.69 0.53 5.97
C ALA A 98 9.73 -0.37 4.73
N LEU A 99 9.32 0.13 3.57
CA LEU A 99 9.23 -0.65 2.33
C LEU A 99 10.57 -0.87 1.63
N ILE A 100 11.47 0.13 1.60
CA ILE A 100 12.75 0.03 0.89
C ILE A 100 13.63 -1.11 1.42
N PRO A 101 13.86 -1.26 2.75
CA PRO A 101 14.66 -2.39 3.25
C PRO A 101 14.10 -3.76 2.83
N TRP A 102 12.77 -3.90 2.77
CA TRP A 102 12.11 -5.12 2.32
C TRP A 102 12.26 -5.34 0.80
N LEU A 103 12.12 -4.29 -0.01
CA LEU A 103 12.38 -4.34 -1.45
C LEU A 103 13.85 -4.63 -1.76
N ARG A 104 14.78 -4.22 -0.90
CA ARG A 104 16.21 -4.57 -0.99
C ARG A 104 16.52 -5.99 -0.52
N GLY A 105 15.60 -6.61 0.21
CA GLY A 105 15.79 -7.95 0.78
C GLY A 105 16.79 -7.97 1.94
N GLU A 106 16.85 -6.88 2.71
CA GLU A 106 17.77 -6.75 3.84
C GLU A 106 17.35 -7.66 5.01
N ALA A 107 18.32 -8.16 5.77
CA ALA A 107 18.03 -9.05 6.91
C ALA A 107 17.23 -8.34 8.04
N SER A 108 17.37 -7.02 8.16
CA SER A 108 16.59 -6.14 9.03
C SER A 108 15.09 -6.17 8.69
N SER A 109 14.73 -6.55 7.46
CA SER A 109 13.36 -6.52 6.98
C SER A 109 12.50 -7.70 7.43
N ARG A 110 13.06 -8.71 8.13
CA ARG A 110 12.31 -9.91 8.53
C ARG A 110 11.04 -9.60 9.34
N ARG A 111 11.08 -8.54 10.15
CA ARG A 111 9.91 -8.07 10.93
C ARG A 111 8.79 -7.49 10.05
N HIS A 112 9.09 -7.04 8.82
CA HIS A 112 8.11 -6.52 7.86
C HIS A 112 7.44 -7.61 7.04
N GLU A 113 8.05 -8.79 6.93
CA GLU A 113 7.53 -9.87 6.10
C GLU A 113 6.14 -10.29 6.54
N SER A 114 5.89 -10.36 7.85
CA SER A 114 4.56 -10.64 8.39
C SER A 114 3.56 -9.53 8.07
N LEU A 115 3.98 -8.26 8.06
CA LEU A 115 3.12 -7.09 7.79
C LEU A 115 2.70 -7.03 6.33
N ILE A 116 3.67 -7.14 5.42
CA ILE A 116 3.41 -7.20 3.98
C ILE A 116 2.62 -8.45 3.63
N ALA A 117 2.91 -9.60 4.25
CA ALA A 117 2.11 -10.82 4.05
C ALA A 117 0.66 -10.66 4.55
N THR A 118 0.43 -9.87 5.60
CA THR A 118 -0.92 -9.60 6.14
C THR A 118 -1.73 -8.72 5.18
N ILE A 119 -1.11 -7.70 4.59
CA ILE A 119 -1.71 -6.88 3.52
C ILE A 119 -1.94 -7.70 2.25
N ALA A 120 -0.94 -8.48 1.83
CA ALA A 120 -1.03 -9.33 0.65
C ALA A 120 -2.10 -10.42 0.80
N ALA A 121 -2.38 -10.86 2.03
CA ALA A 121 -3.48 -11.78 2.33
C ALA A 121 -4.86 -11.10 2.38
N GLY A 122 -4.93 -9.77 2.27
CA GLY A 122 -6.17 -8.99 2.35
C GLY A 122 -6.69 -8.81 3.77
N HIS A 123 -5.90 -9.14 4.80
CA HIS A 123 -6.32 -8.95 6.19
C HIS A 123 -6.27 -7.49 6.61
N TRP A 124 -5.36 -6.70 6.04
CA TRP A 124 -5.28 -5.25 6.21
C TRP A 124 -5.23 -4.57 4.85
N ARG A 125 -5.63 -3.31 4.82
CA ARG A 125 -5.44 -2.44 3.65
C ARG A 125 -4.27 -1.52 3.91
N GLY A 126 -3.26 -1.54 3.04
CA GLY A 126 -2.16 -0.60 3.14
C GLY A 126 -2.61 0.81 2.71
N VAL A 127 -2.08 1.85 3.35
CA VAL A 127 -2.26 3.25 2.95
C VAL A 127 -0.88 3.81 2.56
N LEU A 128 -0.79 4.40 1.37
CA LEU A 128 0.44 4.96 0.83
C LEU A 128 0.23 6.42 0.44
N SER A 129 1.21 7.27 0.70
CA SER A 129 1.26 8.61 0.12
C SER A 129 1.84 8.58 -1.30
N MET A 130 1.55 9.62 -2.09
CA MET A 130 2.26 9.84 -3.36
C MET A 130 3.77 10.06 -3.17
N ALA A 131 4.21 10.58 -2.01
CA ALA A 131 5.62 10.77 -1.72
C ALA A 131 6.33 9.43 -1.51
N THR A 132 5.68 8.48 -0.82
CA THR A 132 6.16 7.11 -0.68
C THR A 132 6.22 6.45 -2.05
N LEU A 133 5.15 6.48 -2.87
CA LEU A 133 5.20 5.90 -4.21
C LEU A 133 6.35 6.48 -5.06
N ARG A 134 6.50 7.81 -5.07
CA ARG A 134 7.61 8.50 -5.75
C ARG A 134 8.96 7.93 -5.31
N THR A 135 9.20 7.84 -4.01
CA THR A 135 10.47 7.34 -3.47
C THR A 135 10.73 5.87 -3.85
N LEU A 136 9.66 5.05 -3.91
CA LEU A 136 9.75 3.66 -4.33
C LEU A 136 10.13 3.52 -5.82
N VAL A 137 9.57 4.35 -6.70
CA VAL A 137 9.90 4.30 -8.13
C VAL A 137 11.22 4.99 -8.48
N GLU A 138 11.65 5.98 -7.69
CA GLU A 138 12.93 6.67 -7.89
C GLU A 138 14.14 5.72 -7.88
N GLY A 139 14.13 4.68 -7.04
CA GLY A 139 15.24 3.72 -6.97
C GLY A 139 15.52 3.02 -8.31
N PRO A 140 14.57 2.23 -8.84
CA PRO A 140 14.75 1.61 -10.15
C PRO A 140 15.00 2.60 -11.29
N LEU A 141 14.37 3.79 -11.25
CA LEU A 141 14.61 4.86 -12.22
C LEU A 141 16.08 5.33 -12.22
N LEU A 142 16.70 5.48 -11.04
CA LEU A 142 18.13 5.81 -10.93
C LEU A 142 19.05 4.76 -11.57
N ARG A 143 18.56 3.54 -11.74
CA ARG A 143 19.27 2.43 -12.43
C ARG A 143 18.90 2.30 -13.90
N GLY A 144 17.94 3.10 -14.40
CA GLY A 144 17.37 2.96 -15.74
C GLY A 144 16.50 1.71 -15.92
N ASP A 145 16.04 1.06 -14.83
CA ASP A 145 15.20 -0.13 -14.90
C ASP A 145 13.71 0.25 -14.97
N GLU A 146 13.27 0.68 -16.15
CA GLU A 146 11.87 1.05 -16.42
C GLU A 146 10.89 -0.11 -16.18
N ALA A 147 11.34 -1.35 -16.39
CA ALA A 147 10.49 -2.52 -16.17
C ALA A 147 10.19 -2.72 -14.69
N LEU A 148 11.19 -2.55 -13.81
CA LEU A 148 10.98 -2.61 -12.36
C LEU A 148 10.20 -1.39 -11.86
N THR A 149 10.45 -0.20 -12.41
CA THR A 149 9.66 1.01 -12.14
C THR A 149 8.17 0.77 -12.39
N ALA A 150 7.83 0.29 -13.59
CA ALA A 150 6.44 0.01 -13.96
C ALA A 150 5.82 -1.08 -13.08
N ARG A 151 6.60 -2.10 -12.67
CA ARG A 151 6.13 -3.12 -11.72
C ARG A 151 5.82 -2.54 -10.34
N TYR A 152 6.67 -1.66 -9.82
CA TYR A 152 6.41 -1.01 -8.53
C TYR A 152 5.17 -0.12 -8.59
N GLU A 153 5.04 0.72 -9.62
CA GLU A 153 3.85 1.53 -9.84
C GLU A 153 2.59 0.65 -9.86
N ALA A 154 2.55 -0.37 -10.72
CA ALA A 154 1.38 -1.22 -10.86
C ALA A 154 0.99 -1.94 -9.56
N VAL A 155 1.96 -2.41 -8.77
CA VAL A 155 1.69 -3.14 -7.52
C VAL A 155 1.26 -2.19 -6.40
N PHE A 156 1.92 -1.04 -6.22
CA PHE A 156 1.65 -0.10 -5.12
C PHE A 156 0.46 0.82 -5.41
N SER A 157 0.05 0.96 -6.67
CA SER A 157 -1.19 1.63 -7.07
C SER A 157 -2.41 0.71 -7.07
N ASP A 158 -2.26 -0.60 -6.81
CA ASP A 158 -3.38 -1.54 -6.89
C ASP A 158 -4.39 -1.35 -5.75
N PRO A 159 -5.65 -0.94 -6.04
CA PRO A 159 -6.63 -0.62 -5.02
C PRO A 159 -7.09 -1.83 -4.19
N ALA A 160 -6.76 -3.04 -4.61
CA ALA A 160 -7.11 -4.26 -3.87
C ALA A 160 -6.25 -4.46 -2.61
N ALA A 161 -5.02 -3.96 -2.62
CA ALA A 161 -4.10 -4.06 -1.48
C ALA A 161 -3.84 -2.68 -0.85
N TRP A 162 -3.87 -1.62 -1.66
CA TRP A 162 -3.43 -0.30 -1.27
C TRP A 162 -4.52 0.76 -1.41
N THR A 163 -4.43 1.80 -0.60
CA THR A 163 -5.09 3.07 -0.80
C THR A 163 -3.99 4.09 -1.03
N LEU A 164 -3.75 4.41 -2.30
CA LEU A 164 -2.81 5.45 -2.70
C LEU A 164 -3.52 6.82 -2.56
N VAL A 165 -3.04 7.64 -1.64
CA VAL A 165 -3.65 8.93 -1.31
C VAL A 165 -3.09 10.02 -2.21
N SER A 166 -3.93 10.55 -3.09
CA SER A 166 -3.59 11.66 -3.98
C SER A 166 -3.28 12.95 -3.20
N LEU A 167 -2.36 13.76 -3.74
CA LEU A 167 -2.09 15.10 -3.22
C LEU A 167 -3.24 16.05 -3.59
N THR A 168 -4.16 16.23 -2.66
CA THR A 168 -5.29 17.18 -2.78
C THR A 168 -5.01 18.46 -1.98
N PRO A 169 -5.72 19.57 -2.25
CA PRO A 169 -5.63 20.77 -1.41
C PRO A 169 -5.88 20.51 0.08
N GLN A 170 -6.77 19.56 0.40
CA GLN A 170 -7.09 19.15 1.77
C GLN A 170 -5.90 18.44 2.44
N VAL A 171 -5.25 17.51 1.73
CA VAL A 171 -4.05 16.81 2.22
C VAL A 171 -2.89 17.81 2.38
N ALA A 172 -2.70 18.72 1.42
CA ALA A 172 -1.67 19.76 1.50
C ALA A 172 -1.89 20.71 2.69
N LEU A 173 -3.13 21.15 2.93
CA LEU A 173 -3.47 21.99 4.07
C LEU A 173 -3.27 21.26 5.41
N ALA A 174 -3.62 19.97 5.48
CA ALA A 174 -3.37 19.15 6.67
C ALA A 174 -1.86 19.02 6.94
N ALA A 175 -1.05 18.76 5.91
CA ALA A 175 0.41 18.73 6.03
C ALA A 175 1.00 20.06 6.51
N ALA A 176 0.51 21.20 5.99
CA ALA A 176 0.93 22.52 6.44
C ALA A 176 0.58 22.78 7.92
N ARG A 177 -0.58 22.27 8.39
CA ARG A 177 -0.98 22.37 9.80
C ARG A 177 -0.09 21.56 10.72
N LEU A 178 0.34 20.37 10.30
CA LEU A 178 1.25 19.50 11.07
C LEU A 178 2.64 20.11 11.25
N GLN A 179 3.05 21.02 10.37
CA GLN A 179 4.33 21.73 10.44
C GLN A 179 4.30 22.99 11.32
N ARG A 180 3.15 23.34 11.90
CA ARG A 180 3.07 24.54 12.74
C ARG A 180 3.93 24.37 13.99
N PRO A 181 4.65 25.43 14.42
CA PRO A 181 5.33 25.42 15.71
C PRO A 181 4.34 25.10 16.85
N GLY A 182 4.75 24.24 17.78
CA GLY A 182 3.98 23.93 19.00
C GLY A 182 3.00 22.75 18.90
N THR A 183 2.90 22.05 17.76
CA THR A 183 2.04 20.86 17.60
C THR A 183 2.76 19.51 17.76
N GLY A 184 4.06 19.51 18.08
CA GLY A 184 4.88 18.30 18.24
C GLY A 184 6.32 18.49 17.75
N PRO A 185 7.08 17.39 17.54
CA PRO A 185 8.36 17.43 16.84
C PRO A 185 8.25 18.11 15.48
N ALA A 186 9.23 18.94 15.12
CA ALA A 186 9.23 19.62 13.83
C ALA A 186 9.36 18.60 12.68
N LEU A 187 8.24 18.33 12.00
CA LEU A 187 8.22 17.52 10.79
C LEU A 187 8.73 18.34 9.60
N GLY A 188 9.55 17.72 8.76
CA GLY A 188 9.83 18.25 7.43
C GLY A 188 8.62 18.14 6.51
N PRO A 189 8.67 18.75 5.30
CA PRO A 189 7.55 18.77 4.36
C PRO A 189 7.11 17.36 3.94
N ASP A 190 8.06 16.46 3.66
CA ASP A 190 7.77 15.08 3.24
C ASP A 190 7.12 14.27 4.38
N GLY A 191 7.65 14.36 5.61
CA GLY A 191 7.08 13.68 6.76
C GLY A 191 5.68 14.19 7.12
N ALA A 192 5.45 15.50 6.98
CA ALA A 192 4.14 16.09 7.18
C ALA A 192 3.12 15.64 6.10
N LEU A 193 3.57 15.50 4.85
CA LEU A 193 2.75 14.95 3.78
C LEU A 193 2.43 13.47 4.00
N GLU A 194 3.41 12.70 4.48
CA GLU A 194 3.23 11.28 4.82
C GLU A 194 2.16 11.09 5.89
N LEU A 195 2.29 11.82 7.01
CA LEU A 195 1.33 11.75 8.12
C LEU A 195 -0.06 12.27 7.72
N ALA A 196 -0.13 13.38 6.98
CA ALA A 196 -1.40 13.89 6.46
C ALA A 196 -2.09 12.88 5.54
N SER A 197 -1.33 12.19 4.69
CA SER A 197 -1.84 11.14 3.81
C SER A 197 -2.32 9.93 4.59
N ALA A 198 -1.58 9.48 5.61
CA ALA A 198 -1.97 8.39 6.50
C ALA A 198 -3.32 8.68 7.17
N LEU A 199 -3.48 9.87 7.77
CA LEU A 199 -4.71 10.30 8.42
C LEU A 199 -5.87 10.42 7.42
N HIS A 200 -5.63 10.99 6.25
CA HIS A 200 -6.65 11.14 5.21
C HIS A 200 -7.11 9.79 4.63
N GLY A 201 -6.20 8.83 4.49
CA GLY A 201 -6.50 7.46 4.08
C GLY A 201 -7.18 6.61 5.16
N GLY A 202 -7.45 7.19 6.33
CA GLY A 202 -8.13 6.52 7.44
C GLY A 202 -7.26 5.49 8.15
N ALA A 203 -5.93 5.61 8.06
CA ALA A 203 -5.02 4.68 8.71
C ALA A 203 -5.20 4.71 10.25
N THR A 204 -5.22 3.53 10.86
CA THR A 204 -5.34 3.33 12.31
C THR A 204 -4.02 3.00 12.98
N ALA A 205 -3.01 2.64 12.18
CA ALA A 205 -1.60 2.56 12.59
C ALA A 205 -0.69 2.99 11.44
N MET A 206 0.54 3.35 11.81
CA MET A 206 1.60 3.70 10.88
C MET A 206 2.81 2.79 11.06
N ILE A 207 3.39 2.39 9.93
CA ILE A 207 4.63 1.64 9.86
C ILE A 207 5.71 2.52 9.27
N SER A 208 6.67 2.91 10.10
CA SER A 208 7.77 3.79 9.75
C SER A 208 8.99 3.50 10.61
N TRP A 209 10.16 3.86 10.09
CA TRP A 209 11.40 3.92 10.85
C TRP A 209 11.95 5.34 10.97
N ASP A 210 11.22 6.36 10.52
CA ASP A 210 11.56 7.74 10.84
C ASP A 210 11.06 8.05 12.27
N PRO A 211 11.98 8.16 13.26
CA PRO A 211 11.56 8.41 14.64
C PRO A 211 10.87 9.76 14.79
N ARG A 212 11.12 10.72 13.89
CA ARG A 212 10.44 12.03 13.91
C ARG A 212 8.99 11.90 13.50
N LEU A 213 8.72 11.02 12.53
CA LEU A 213 7.39 10.74 12.04
C LEU A 213 6.56 10.01 13.09
N LEU A 214 7.15 8.98 13.71
CA LEU A 214 6.51 8.24 14.80
C LEU A 214 6.25 9.12 16.04
N ALA A 215 7.19 10.00 16.40
CA ALA A 215 7.01 10.91 17.55
C ALA A 215 5.94 11.99 17.32
N SER A 216 5.52 12.22 16.08
CA SER A 216 4.47 13.18 15.71
C SER A 216 3.10 12.54 15.50
N LEU A 217 2.96 11.24 15.75
CA LEU A 217 1.66 10.57 15.69
C LEU A 217 0.74 11.14 16.77
N PRO A 218 -0.55 11.37 16.46
CA PRO A 218 -1.51 11.81 17.46
C PRO A 218 -1.57 10.82 18.62
N ALA A 219 -1.54 11.35 19.85
CA ALA A 219 -1.68 10.52 21.04
C ALA A 219 -3.04 9.78 21.02
N PRO A 220 -3.11 8.57 21.62
CA PRO A 220 -4.37 7.89 21.85
C PRO A 220 -5.41 8.83 22.45
N SER A 221 -6.51 9.07 21.74
CA SER A 221 -7.68 9.68 22.37
C SER A 221 -8.19 8.71 23.42
N ARG A 222 -7.90 8.97 24.71
CA ARG A 222 -8.54 8.28 25.83
C ARG A 222 -10.06 8.41 25.63
N PRO A 223 -10.84 7.33 25.73
CA PRO A 223 -12.29 7.49 25.80
C PRO A 223 -12.61 8.40 27.00
N PRO A 224 -13.65 9.26 26.90
CA PRO A 224 -14.11 9.98 28.08
C PRO A 224 -14.43 8.97 29.17
N LEU A 225 -13.86 9.19 30.37
CA LEU A 225 -14.20 8.38 31.54
C LEU A 225 -15.73 8.49 31.79
N PRO A 226 -16.38 7.38 32.19
CA PRO A 226 -17.82 7.38 32.48
C PRO A 226 -18.19 8.32 33.61
#